data_AF-A0A3P9MIN5-F1
#
_entry.id   AF-A0A3P9MIN5-F1
#
_cell.length_a   1.000
_cell.length_b   1.000
_cell.length_c   1.000
_cell.angle_alpha   90.00
_cell.angle_beta   90.00
_cell.angle_gamma   90.00
#
_symmetry.space_group_name_H-M   'P 1'
#
loop_
_entity.id
_entity.type
_entity.pdbx_description
1 polymer ?
#
loop_
_entity_poly.entity_id
_entity_poly.type
_entity_poly.pdbx_seq_one_letter_code
_entity_poly.pdbx_strand_id
1 'polypeptide(L)'
;MAHYRASDSKREQFRRYLEKAGVVDSLTSVLVSLYEKPEKPTNALEFVKHNLGAVGQTSEDVEALQQEVIDLRQRCARLAEENEELKAKLQQYESSSENGSTAT
;
A
#
# COMPACT_ATOMS: atom_id res chain seq x y z
N MET A 1 -23.22 -43.40 22.77
CA MET A 1 -21.93 -42.70 22.60
C MET A 1 -21.55 -42.70 21.13
N ALA A 2 -21.98 -41.72 20.32
CA ALA A 2 -21.65 -41.69 18.88
C ALA A 2 -21.62 -40.29 18.25
N HIS A 3 -21.40 -39.23 19.02
CA HIS A 3 -21.28 -37.86 18.48
C HIS A 3 -19.85 -37.30 18.47
N TYR A 4 -18.85 -38.04 18.95
CA TYR A 4 -17.50 -37.53 19.17
C TYR A 4 -16.61 -37.53 17.91
N ARG A 5 -16.77 -38.49 16.99
CA ARG A 5 -15.85 -38.64 15.83
C ARG A 5 -16.16 -37.76 14.62
N ALA A 6 -17.42 -37.41 14.38
CA ALA A 6 -17.80 -36.55 13.25
C ALA A 6 -17.47 -35.07 13.52
N SER A 7 -17.49 -34.64 14.79
CA SER A 7 -17.07 -33.30 15.21
C SER A 7 -15.57 -33.09 15.08
N ASP A 8 -14.77 -34.13 15.39
CA ASP A 8 -13.30 -34.05 15.30
C ASP A 8 -12.85 -33.94 13.85
N SER A 9 -13.51 -34.65 12.92
CA SER A 9 -13.20 -34.55 11.48
C SER A 9 -13.46 -33.15 10.93
N LYS A 10 -14.60 -32.52 11.28
CA LYS A 10 -14.90 -31.14 10.85
C LYS A 10 -13.93 -30.12 11.46
N ARG A 11 -13.59 -30.29 12.75
CA ARG A 11 -12.63 -29.43 13.44
C ARG A 11 -11.23 -29.55 12.84
N GLU A 12 -10.81 -30.76 12.49
CA GLU A 12 -9.53 -31.02 11.81
C GLU A 12 -9.48 -30.37 10.43
N GLN A 13 -10.55 -30.53 9.63
CA GLN A 13 -10.65 -29.87 8.32
C GLN A 13 -10.56 -28.35 8.44
N PHE A 14 -11.24 -27.76 9.44
CA PHE A 14 -11.18 -26.32 9.68
C PHE A 14 -9.78 -25.86 10.11
N ARG A 15 -9.09 -26.61 10.98
CA ARG A 15 -7.71 -26.30 11.36
C ARG A 15 -6.79 -26.31 10.14
N ARG A 16 -6.85 -27.37 9.32
CA ARG A 16 -6.05 -27.48 8.09
C ARG A 16 -6.34 -26.36 7.10
N TYR A 17 -7.60 -25.91 7.02
CA TYR A 17 -7.96 -24.75 6.22
C TYR A 17 -7.26 -23.48 6.71
N LEU A 18 -7.28 -23.22 8.02
CA LEU A 18 -6.60 -22.05 8.60
C LEU A 18 -5.08 -22.11 8.44
N GLU A 19 -4.49 -23.29 8.59
CA GLU A 19 -3.06 -23.53 8.34
C GLU A 19 -2.72 -23.29 6.87
N LYS A 20 -3.45 -23.91 5.94
CA LYS A 20 -3.22 -23.76 4.49
C LYS A 20 -3.42 -22.31 4.01
N ALA A 21 -4.36 -21.58 4.61
CA ALA A 21 -4.61 -20.18 4.30
C ALA A 21 -3.64 -19.20 4.97
N GLY A 22 -2.68 -19.67 5.79
CA GLY A 22 -1.68 -18.83 6.47
C GLY A 22 -2.23 -18.02 7.65
N VAL A 23 -3.47 -18.29 8.09
CA VAL A 23 -4.10 -17.59 9.23
C VAL A 23 -3.35 -17.91 10.53
N VAL A 24 -2.95 -19.17 10.71
CA VAL A 24 -2.21 -19.61 11.89
C VAL A 24 -0.84 -18.94 11.96
N ASP A 25 -0.12 -18.86 10.84
CA ASP A 25 1.20 -18.24 10.79
C ASP A 25 1.11 -16.73 11.06
N SER A 26 0.10 -16.06 10.48
CA SER A 26 -0.17 -14.65 10.72
C SER A 26 -0.46 -14.33 12.19
N LEU A 27 -1.36 -15.11 12.82
CA LEU A 27 -1.67 -14.98 14.24
C LEU A 27 -0.44 -15.25 15.11
N THR A 28 0.33 -16.28 14.78
CA THR A 28 1.58 -16.62 15.48
C THR A 28 2.57 -15.46 15.40
N SER A 29 2.80 -14.90 14.22
CA SER A 29 3.72 -13.79 14.00
C SER A 29 3.36 -12.57 14.84
N VAL A 30 2.09 -12.16 14.84
CA VAL A 30 1.63 -10.99 15.64
C VAL A 30 1.82 -11.23 17.14
N LEU A 31 1.54 -12.45 17.61
CA LEU A 31 1.73 -12.81 19.01
C LEU A 31 3.21 -12.84 19.41
N VAL A 32 4.09 -13.32 18.52
CA VAL A 32 5.55 -13.26 18.70
C VAL A 32 6.00 -11.81 18.78
N SER A 33 5.57 -10.94 17.85
CA SER A 33 5.93 -9.51 17.89
C SER A 33 5.46 -8.82 19.18
N LEU A 34 4.29 -9.18 19.70
CA LEU A 34 3.83 -8.69 21.01
C LEU A 34 4.69 -9.22 22.16
N TYR A 35 5.11 -10.49 22.09
CA TYR A 35 5.97 -11.12 23.08
C TYR A 35 7.39 -10.55 23.09
N GLU A 36 7.94 -10.18 21.93
CA GLU A 36 9.30 -9.63 21.81
C GLU A 36 9.40 -8.15 22.18
N LYS A 37 8.28 -7.43 22.26
CA LYS A 37 8.31 -6.02 22.66
C LYS A 37 8.97 -5.83 24.04
N PRO A 38 9.99 -4.96 24.15
CA PRO A 38 10.72 -4.69 25.40
C PRO A 38 9.82 -4.05 26.45
N GLU A 39 8.90 -3.18 26.03
CA GLU A 39 7.81 -2.64 26.85
C GLU A 39 6.47 -3.16 26.34
N LYS A 40 5.69 -3.77 27.23
CA LYS A 40 4.37 -4.28 26.87
C LYS A 40 3.41 -3.11 26.65
N PRO A 41 2.66 -3.08 25.53
CA PRO A 41 1.69 -2.03 25.30
C PRO A 41 0.62 -2.08 26.39
N THR A 42 0.19 -0.92 26.87
CA THR A 42 -0.88 -0.77 27.86
C THR A 42 -2.18 -1.43 27.42
N ASN A 43 -2.43 -1.49 26.10
CA ASN A 43 -3.55 -2.20 25.51
C ASN A 43 -3.08 -3.21 24.46
N ALA A 44 -2.87 -4.45 24.91
CA ALA A 44 -2.44 -5.55 24.05
C ALA A 44 -3.47 -5.93 22.96
N LEU A 45 -4.77 -5.77 23.24
CA LEU A 45 -5.81 -6.12 22.28
C LEU A 45 -5.82 -5.17 21.08
N GLU A 46 -5.68 -3.86 21.33
CA GLU A 46 -5.54 -2.87 20.26
C GLU A 46 -4.27 -3.10 19.42
N PHE A 47 -3.16 -3.47 20.07
CA PHE A 47 -1.95 -3.86 19.35
C PHE A 47 -2.22 -5.02 18.38
N VAL A 48 -2.86 -6.10 18.85
CA VAL A 48 -3.16 -7.27 17.99
C VAL A 48 -4.07 -6.90 16.82
N LYS A 49 -5.12 -6.11 17.05
CA LYS A 49 -6.04 -5.65 15.98
C LYS A 49 -5.30 -4.86 14.90
N HIS A 50 -4.47 -3.90 15.32
CA HIS A 50 -3.73 -3.05 14.40
C HIS A 50 -2.76 -3.88 13.53
N ASN A 51 -1.99 -4.76 14.17
CA ASN A 51 -0.99 -5.56 13.47
C ASN A 51 -1.63 -6.61 12.56
N LEU A 52 -2.75 -7.23 12.94
CA LEU A 52 -3.48 -8.14 12.04
C LEU A 52 -4.06 -7.42 10.81
N GLY A 53 -4.47 -6.15 10.94
CA GLY A 53 -4.90 -5.33 9.80
C GLY A 53 -3.75 -4.97 8.85
N ALA A 54 -2.53 -4.87 9.38
CA ALA A 54 -1.32 -4.56 8.60
C ALA A 54 -0.69 -5.81 7.95
N VAL A 55 -0.95 -7.02 8.46
CA VAL A 55 -0.39 -8.28 7.92
C VAL A 55 -0.77 -8.55 6.45
N GLY A 56 -1.83 -7.92 5.93
CA GLY A 56 -2.20 -7.98 4.51
C GLY A 56 -1.47 -7.00 3.60
N GLN A 57 -0.72 -6.04 4.16
CA GLN A 57 0.11 -5.12 3.42
C GLN A 57 1.53 -5.71 3.40
N THR A 58 1.84 -6.51 2.39
CA THR A 58 3.18 -7.12 2.32
C THR A 58 4.23 -6.02 2.17
N SER A 59 5.44 -6.23 2.70
CA SER A 59 6.55 -5.27 2.51
C SER A 59 6.74 -4.97 1.03
N GLU A 60 6.55 -5.97 0.17
CA GLU A 60 6.63 -5.85 -1.28
C GLU A 60 5.57 -4.92 -1.86
N ASP A 61 4.31 -5.02 -1.41
CA ASP A 61 3.24 -4.11 -1.85
C ASP A 61 3.52 -2.67 -1.41
N VAL A 62 4.04 -2.48 -0.19
CA VAL A 62 4.41 -1.16 0.33
C VAL A 62 5.56 -0.57 -0.48
N GLU A 63 6.59 -1.36 -0.76
CA GLU A 63 7.74 -0.94 -1.58
C GLU A 63 7.34 -0.62 -3.02
N ALA A 64 6.49 -1.45 -3.63
CA ALA A 64 5.97 -1.22 -4.98
C ALA A 64 5.14 0.08 -5.06
N LEU A 65 4.24 0.29 -4.10
CA LEU A 65 3.45 1.52 -4.02
C LEU A 65 4.33 2.76 -3.77
N GLN A 66 5.36 2.65 -2.93
CA GLN A 66 6.32 3.73 -2.71
C GLN A 66 7.07 4.08 -3.99
N GLN A 67 7.52 3.08 -4.75
CA GLN A 67 8.21 3.29 -6.02
C GLN A 67 7.28 3.95 -7.05
N GLU A 68 6.02 3.51 -7.14
CA GLU A 68 5.04 4.12 -8.03
C GLU A 68 4.78 5.60 -7.68
N VAL A 69 4.70 5.92 -6.38
CA VAL A 69 4.56 7.32 -5.93
C VAL A 69 5.76 8.17 -6.33
N ILE A 70 6.98 7.64 -6.23
CA ILE A 70 8.20 8.34 -6.66
C ILE A 70 8.17 8.60 -8.17
N ASP A 71 7.89 7.58 -8.97
CA ASP A 71 7.83 7.67 -10.42
C ASP A 71 6.76 8.66 -10.90
N LEU A 72 5.56 8.61 -10.30
CA LEU A 72 4.47 9.53 -10.61
C LEU A 72 4.84 10.98 -10.26
N ARG A 73 5.48 11.22 -9.11
CA ARG A 73 5.93 12.56 -8.73
C ARG A 73 6.98 13.10 -9.71
N GLN A 74 7.94 12.29 -10.13
CA GLN A 74 8.94 12.68 -11.13
C GLN A 74 8.32 12.97 -12.49
N ARG A 75 7.31 12.19 -12.89
CA ARG A 75 6.58 12.41 -14.16
C ARG A 75 5.76 13.69 -14.11
N CYS A 76 5.08 13.96 -13.00
CA CYS A 76 4.36 15.21 -12.79
C CYS A 76 5.30 16.42 -12.84
N ALA A 77 6.48 16.35 -12.21
CA ALA A 77 7.46 17.44 -12.25
C ALA A 77 7.92 17.74 -13.69
N ARG A 78 8.28 16.70 -14.46
CA ARG A 78 8.68 16.87 -15.88
C ARG A 78 7.57 17.46 -16.73
N LEU A 79 6.34 16.95 -16.59
CA LEU A 79 5.19 17.46 -17.35
C LEU A 79 4.82 18.89 -16.97
N ALA A 80 5.07 19.30 -15.72
CA ALA A 80 4.87 20.68 -15.28
C ALA A 80 5.91 21.61 -15.92
N GLU A 81 7.19 21.21 -15.92
CA GLU A 81 8.28 21.96 -16.56
C GLU A 81 8.05 22.11 -18.07
N GLU A 82 7.71 21.01 -18.76
CA GLU A 82 7.41 21.03 -20.19
C GLU A 82 6.19 21.91 -20.50
N ASN A 83 5.16 21.89 -19.65
CA ASN A 83 4.01 22.78 -19.78
C ASN A 83 4.40 24.26 -19.64
N GLU A 84 5.25 24.61 -18.69
CA GLU A 84 5.72 25.99 -18.54
C GLU A 84 6.54 26.43 -19.76
N GLU A 85 7.44 25.58 -20.25
CA GLU A 85 8.27 25.89 -21.41
C GLU A 85 7.41 26.08 -22.68
N LEU A 86 6.42 25.20 -22.90
CA LEU A 86 5.50 25.32 -24.03
C LEU A 86 4.61 26.56 -23.92
N LYS A 87 4.11 26.90 -22.74
CA LYS A 87 3.34 28.14 -22.51
C LYS A 87 4.18 29.38 -22.79
N ALA A 88 5.44 29.40 -22.35
CA ALA A 88 6.36 30.50 -22.62
C ALA A 88 6.64 30.64 -24.13
N LYS A 89 6.87 29.53 -24.85
CA LYS A 89 7.04 29.54 -26.30
C LYS A 89 5.79 30.06 -27.02
N LEU A 90 4.59 29.62 -26.62
CA LEU A 90 3.34 30.10 -27.20
C LEU A 90 3.17 31.61 -27.03
N GLN A 91 3.42 32.15 -25.84
CA GLN A 91 3.35 33.60 -25.60
C GLN A 91 4.34 34.39 -26.48
N GLN A 92 5.55 33.86 -26.71
CA GLN A 92 6.52 34.48 -27.61
C GLN A 92 6.07 34.48 -29.07
N TYR A 93 5.44 33.39 -29.53
CA TYR A 93 4.89 33.32 -30.89
C TYR A 93 3.70 34.26 -31.09
N GLU A 94 2.77 34.29 -30.13
CA GLU A 94 1.60 35.18 -30.17
C GLU A 94 2.03 36.66 -30.21
N SER A 95 2.95 37.06 -29.34
CA SER A 95 3.50 38.44 -29.32
C SER A 95 4.31 38.80 -30.58
N SER A 96 5.03 37.85 -31.18
CA SER A 96 5.74 38.07 -32.45
C SER A 96 4.80 38.18 -33.66
N SER A 97 3.66 37.48 -33.63
CA SER A 97 2.63 37.52 -34.68
C SER A 97 1.83 38.84 -34.68
N GLU A 98 1.54 39.40 -33.50
CA GLU A 98 0.84 40.69 -33.38
C GLU A 98 1.72 41.87 -33.85
N ASN A 99 3.03 41.84 -33.56
CA ASN A 99 3.98 42.86 -34.04
C ASN A 99 4.24 42.79 -35.56
N GLY A 100 4.02 41.63 -36.20
CA GLY A 100 4.14 41.50 -37.65
C GLY A 100 2.93 42.00 -38.44
N SER A 101 1.74 42.02 -37.83
CA SER A 101 0.49 42.43 -38.50
C SER A 101 0.17 43.93 -38.36
N THR A 102 0.88 44.66 -37.52
CA THR A 102 0.69 46.11 -37.30
C THR A 102 1.63 46.99 -38.14
N ALA A 103 2.44 46.39 -39.02
CA ALA A 103 3.47 47.08 -39.80
C ALA A 103 3.16 47.25 -41.32
N THR A 104 1.91 47.08 -41.76
CA THR A 104 1.48 47.34 -43.15
C THR A 104 0.33 48.32 -43.23
#